data_AF-A0A8J2R1N1-F1
#
_entry.id   AF-A0A8J2R1N1-F1
#
_cell.length_a   1.000
_cell.length_b   1.000
_cell.length_c   1.000
_cell.angle_alpha   90.00
_cell.angle_beta   90.00
_cell.angle_gamma   90.00
#
_symmetry.space_group_name_H-M   'P 1'
#
loop_
_entity.id
_entity.type
_entity.pdbx_description
1 polymer ?
#
loop_
_entity_poly.entity_id
_entity_poly.type
_entity_poly.pdbx_seq_one_letter_code
_entity_poly.pdbx_strand_id
1 'polypeptide(L)'
;MPVRKQGTSRPNNVPISRLSEAHRALELLEDYHSKLVKPQDRQLRLAIERVIRIFKSRLFQALLDIQEFYELTLLDDNKSIQQKTAETIRIANKWEADGVRRESQTGDNDFRSVSNAFLQDTNKKSENRNAETPDSARMGTIPSIISPTGDTEEKKVNIHY
;
A
#
# COMPACT_ATOMS: atom_id res chain seq x y z
N MET A 1 -5.30 -53.05 -50.75
CA MET A 1 -4.65 -51.72 -50.61
C MET A 1 -5.65 -50.72 -50.03
N PRO A 2 -5.21 -49.73 -49.22
CA PRO A 2 -5.75 -49.51 -47.87
C PRO A 2 -6.34 -48.10 -47.66
N VAL A 3 -7.20 -47.90 -46.65
CA VAL A 3 -7.19 -46.63 -45.89
C VAL A 3 -7.57 -46.83 -44.41
N ARG A 4 -6.52 -46.78 -43.58
CA ARG A 4 -6.38 -46.37 -42.17
C ARG A 4 -7.63 -46.20 -41.29
N LYS A 5 -7.62 -46.91 -40.16
CA LYS A 5 -8.22 -46.46 -38.90
C LYS A 5 -7.16 -46.31 -37.80
N GLN A 6 -7.35 -45.22 -37.05
CA GLN A 6 -6.96 -44.96 -35.65
C GLN A 6 -5.59 -44.32 -35.36
N GLY A 7 -5.68 -43.28 -34.51
CA GLY A 7 -4.69 -43.01 -33.47
C GLY A 7 -3.79 -41.80 -33.67
N THR A 8 -4.34 -40.60 -33.87
CA THR A 8 -3.56 -39.38 -33.55
C THR A 8 -4.18 -38.72 -32.34
N SER A 9 -3.43 -38.85 -31.24
CA SER A 9 -3.64 -38.31 -29.91
C SER A 9 -4.35 -36.96 -29.92
N ARG A 10 -5.49 -36.90 -29.23
CA ARG A 10 -5.98 -35.61 -28.73
C ARG A 10 -4.89 -35.05 -27.81
N PRO A 11 -4.40 -33.82 -28.01
CA PRO A 11 -3.61 -33.19 -26.97
C PRO A 11 -4.53 -33.09 -25.75
N ASN A 12 -4.07 -33.71 -24.65
CA ASN A 12 -4.64 -33.52 -23.33
C ASN A 12 -4.63 -32.01 -23.05
N ASN A 13 -5.75 -31.34 -23.29
CA ASN A 13 -6.01 -30.06 -22.66
C ASN A 13 -6.34 -30.39 -21.20
N VAL A 14 -5.28 -30.68 -20.44
CA VAL A 14 -5.38 -30.79 -18.99
C VAL A 14 -5.95 -29.43 -18.57
N PRO A 15 -7.13 -29.38 -17.93
CA PRO A 15 -7.61 -28.11 -17.40
C PRO A 15 -6.57 -27.70 -16.36
N ILE A 16 -5.72 -26.74 -16.73
CA ILE A 16 -4.91 -25.99 -15.78
C ILE A 16 -5.93 -25.51 -14.77
N SER A 17 -5.85 -26.02 -13.55
CA SER A 17 -6.84 -25.72 -12.53
C SER A 17 -6.89 -24.21 -12.39
N ARG A 18 -8.09 -23.60 -12.33
CA ARG A 18 -8.24 -22.15 -12.12
C ARG A 18 -7.45 -21.67 -10.89
N LEU A 19 -7.22 -22.58 -9.94
CA LEU A 19 -6.35 -22.36 -8.79
C LEU A 19 -4.88 -22.12 -9.19
N SER A 20 -4.32 -22.92 -10.11
CA SER A 20 -2.97 -22.72 -10.67
C SER A 20 -2.86 -21.37 -11.39
N GLU A 21 -3.91 -20.99 -12.11
CA GLU A 21 -3.95 -19.71 -12.82
C GLU A 21 -4.01 -18.50 -11.87
N ALA A 22 -4.80 -18.59 -10.79
CA ALA A 22 -4.90 -17.55 -9.77
C ALA A 22 -3.59 -17.36 -8.97
N HIS A 23 -2.93 -18.46 -8.59
CA HIS A 23 -1.62 -18.39 -7.93
C HIS A 23 -0.57 -17.77 -8.86
N ARG A 24 -0.54 -18.20 -10.12
CA ARG A 24 0.35 -17.65 -11.15
C ARG A 24 0.12 -16.16 -11.38
N ALA A 25 -1.12 -15.67 -11.32
CA ALA A 25 -1.41 -14.25 -11.49
C ALA A 25 -0.79 -13.39 -10.36
N LEU A 26 -0.86 -13.85 -9.11
CA LEU A 26 -0.24 -13.14 -7.98
C LEU A 26 1.29 -13.22 -8.04
N GLU A 27 1.84 -14.38 -8.39
CA GLU A 27 3.27 -14.59 -8.59
C GLU A 27 3.85 -13.62 -9.64
N LEU A 28 3.21 -13.51 -10.80
CA LEU A 28 3.64 -12.57 -11.86
C LEU A 28 3.66 -11.11 -11.38
N LEU A 29 2.70 -10.71 -10.53
CA LEU A 29 2.63 -9.37 -9.98
C LEU A 29 3.75 -9.12 -8.96
N GLU A 30 4.03 -10.08 -8.09
CA GLU A 30 5.14 -10.04 -7.13
C GLU A 30 6.50 -10.01 -7.84
N ASP A 31 6.65 -10.81 -8.90
CA ASP A 31 7.84 -10.81 -9.75
C ASP A 31 8.07 -9.46 -10.41
N TYR A 32 7.02 -8.84 -10.95
CA TYR A 32 7.14 -7.51 -11.54
C TYR A 32 7.47 -6.45 -10.48
N HIS A 33 6.83 -6.51 -9.32
CA HIS A 33 7.13 -5.63 -8.18
C HIS A 33 8.60 -5.71 -7.77
N SER A 34 9.18 -6.92 -7.70
CA SER A 34 10.59 -7.14 -7.32
C SER A 34 11.59 -6.53 -8.31
N LYS A 35 11.21 -6.42 -9.59
CA LYS A 35 12.04 -5.85 -10.66
C LYS A 35 12.10 -4.33 -10.65
N LEU A 36 11.19 -3.65 -9.94
CA LEU A 36 11.17 -2.18 -9.79
C LEU A 36 12.21 -1.69 -8.78
N VAL A 37 13.47 -1.69 -9.20
CA VAL A 37 14.60 -1.30 -8.35
C VAL A 37 15.03 0.16 -8.52
N LYS A 38 14.63 0.81 -9.63
CA LYS A 38 15.11 2.15 -9.95
C LYS A 38 14.41 3.21 -9.07
N PRO A 39 15.10 4.29 -8.65
CA PRO A 39 14.51 5.32 -7.80
C PRO A 39 13.22 5.94 -8.36
N GLN A 40 13.14 6.12 -9.68
CA GLN A 40 11.96 6.65 -10.36
C GLN A 40 10.73 5.72 -10.29
N ASP A 41 10.92 4.42 -10.09
CA ASP A 41 9.83 3.44 -10.07
C ASP A 41 9.19 3.33 -8.67
N ARG A 42 9.69 4.09 -7.68
CA ARG A 42 9.31 3.97 -6.27
C ARG A 42 7.80 4.08 -6.05
N GLN A 43 7.13 5.03 -6.69
CA GLN A 43 5.69 5.22 -6.52
C GLN A 43 4.89 4.04 -7.08
N LEU A 44 5.27 3.54 -8.25
CA LEU A 44 4.65 2.36 -8.87
C LEU A 44 4.87 1.11 -8.00
N ARG A 45 6.08 0.92 -7.48
CA ARG A 45 6.40 -0.19 -6.57
C ARG A 45 5.48 -0.18 -5.34
N LEU A 46 5.39 0.96 -4.67
CA LEU A 46 4.52 1.10 -3.48
C LEU A 46 3.03 0.91 -3.82
N ALA A 47 2.58 1.35 -5.01
CA ALA A 47 1.20 1.14 -5.45
C ALA A 47 0.90 -0.35 -5.67
N ILE A 48 1.81 -1.08 -6.31
CA ILE A 48 1.68 -2.53 -6.53
C ILE A 48 1.73 -3.29 -5.20
N GLU A 49 2.65 -2.93 -4.30
CA GLU A 49 2.73 -3.51 -2.95
C GLU A 49 1.38 -3.39 -2.23
N ARG A 50 0.73 -2.23 -2.34
CA ARG A 50 -0.59 -2.01 -1.76
C ARG A 50 -1.66 -2.90 -2.39
N VAL A 51 -1.66 -3.08 -3.71
CA VAL A 51 -2.59 -3.99 -4.40
C VAL A 51 -2.40 -5.43 -3.90
N ILE A 52 -1.15 -5.91 -3.81
CA ILE A 52 -0.81 -7.24 -3.29
C ILE A 52 -1.33 -7.40 -1.85
N ARG A 53 -1.08 -6.41 -0.98
CA ARG A 53 -1.56 -6.42 0.40
C ARG A 53 -3.08 -6.48 0.51
N ILE A 54 -3.80 -5.65 -0.23
CA ILE A 54 -5.27 -5.63 -0.24
C ILE A 54 -5.81 -6.97 -0.75
N PHE A 55 -5.22 -7.51 -1.82
CA PHE A 55 -5.62 -8.80 -2.37
C PHE A 55 -5.44 -9.93 -1.35
N LYS A 56 -4.25 -10.04 -0.73
CA LYS A 56 -3.99 -11.04 0.31
C LYS A 56 -4.96 -10.90 1.48
N SER A 57 -5.20 -9.68 1.96
CA SER A 57 -6.15 -9.42 3.04
C SER A 57 -7.56 -9.91 2.70
N ARG A 58 -8.05 -9.62 1.48
CA ARG A 58 -9.37 -10.08 1.03
C ARG A 58 -9.44 -11.60 0.89
N LEU A 59 -8.37 -12.22 0.40
CA LEU A 59 -8.27 -13.69 0.31
C LEU A 59 -8.34 -14.32 1.70
N PHE A 60 -7.55 -13.81 2.66
CA PHE A 60 -7.58 -14.32 4.03
C PHE A 60 -8.96 -14.15 4.68
N GLN A 61 -9.62 -13.00 4.50
CA GLN A 61 -10.98 -12.81 4.99
C GLN A 61 -11.96 -13.84 4.41
N ALA A 62 -11.93 -14.07 3.09
CA ALA A 62 -12.79 -15.07 2.48
C ALA A 62 -12.52 -16.50 3.01
N LEU A 63 -11.25 -16.82 3.30
CA LEU A 63 -10.90 -18.11 3.91
C LEU A 63 -11.39 -18.22 5.37
N LEU A 64 -11.30 -17.14 6.14
CA LEU A 64 -11.83 -17.09 7.51
C LEU A 64 -13.35 -17.24 7.53
N ASP A 65 -14.07 -16.60 6.61
CA ASP A 65 -15.53 -16.74 6.49
C ASP A 65 -15.94 -18.21 6.23
N ILE A 66 -15.17 -18.94 5.40
CA ILE A 66 -15.39 -20.36 5.13
C ILE A 66 -15.09 -21.19 6.39
N GLN A 67 -13.99 -20.90 7.07
CA GLN A 67 -13.59 -21.61 8.29
C GLN A 67 -14.64 -21.41 9.41
N GLU A 68 -15.09 -20.18 9.64
CA GLU A 68 -16.12 -19.85 10.62
C GLU A 68 -17.41 -20.62 10.34
N PHE A 69 -17.87 -20.63 9.08
CA PHE A 69 -19.03 -21.42 8.67
C PHE A 69 -18.85 -22.93 8.93
N TYR A 70 -17.67 -23.46 8.60
CA TYR A 70 -17.36 -24.86 8.85
C TYR A 70 -17.44 -25.21 10.35
N GLU A 71 -16.85 -24.38 11.20
CA GLU A 71 -16.84 -24.57 12.65
C GLU A 71 -18.22 -24.36 13.30
N LEU A 72 -18.93 -23.29 12.96
CA LEU A 72 -20.21 -22.94 13.58
C LEU A 72 -21.39 -23.74 13.05
N THR A 73 -21.35 -24.22 11.80
CA THR A 73 -22.48 -24.93 11.18
C THR A 73 -22.16 -26.39 10.96
N LEU A 74 -21.05 -26.73 10.30
CA LEU A 74 -20.81 -28.10 9.86
C LEU A 74 -20.28 -29.00 10.99
N LEU A 75 -19.44 -28.47 11.88
CA LEU A 75 -18.91 -29.17 13.05
C LEU A 75 -19.84 -29.18 14.28
N ASP A 76 -20.94 -28.42 14.28
CA ASP A 76 -21.88 -28.41 15.41
C ASP A 76 -22.74 -29.68 15.43
N ASP A 77 -22.48 -30.59 16.37
CA ASP A 77 -23.22 -31.85 16.53
C ASP A 77 -24.65 -31.65 17.06
N ASN A 78 -24.97 -30.48 17.61
CA ASN A 78 -26.33 -30.17 18.08
C ASN A 78 -27.27 -29.74 16.93
N LYS A 79 -26.73 -29.45 15.75
CA LYS A 79 -27.50 -29.08 14.57
C LYS A 79 -27.92 -30.32 13.79
N SER A 80 -29.21 -30.43 13.50
CA SER A 80 -29.71 -31.46 12.59
C SER A 80 -29.18 -31.23 11.17
N ILE A 81 -29.15 -32.29 10.36
CA ILE A 81 -28.74 -32.19 8.95
C ILE A 81 -29.60 -31.16 8.21
N GLN A 82 -30.90 -31.11 8.47
CA GLN A 82 -31.82 -30.15 7.84
C GLN A 82 -31.44 -28.70 8.18
N GLN A 83 -31.06 -28.44 9.43
CA GLN A 83 -30.59 -27.12 9.85
C GLN A 83 -29.27 -26.75 9.15
N LYS A 84 -28.29 -27.67 9.15
CA LYS A 84 -27.01 -27.47 8.45
C LYS A 84 -27.23 -27.17 6.96
N THR A 85 -28.13 -27.90 6.30
CA THR A 85 -28.50 -27.68 4.90
C THR A 85 -29.09 -26.29 4.70
N ALA A 86 -30.05 -25.87 5.53
CA ALA A 86 -30.67 -24.56 5.42
C ALA A 86 -29.68 -23.40 5.62
N GLU A 87 -28.77 -23.52 6.58
CA GLU A 87 -27.69 -22.54 6.81
C GLU A 87 -26.70 -22.49 5.64
N THR A 88 -26.34 -23.66 5.08
CA THR A 88 -25.46 -23.78 3.91
C THR A 88 -26.04 -23.08 2.68
N ILE A 89 -27.33 -23.30 2.39
CA ILE A 89 -28.02 -22.63 1.28
C ILE A 89 -28.03 -21.11 1.50
N ARG A 90 -28.26 -20.67 2.74
CA ARG A 90 -28.32 -19.24 3.08
C ARG A 90 -26.97 -18.54 2.85
N ILE A 91 -25.86 -19.15 3.28
CA ILE A 91 -24.54 -18.55 3.10
C ILE A 91 -24.11 -18.53 1.62
N ALA A 92 -24.46 -19.57 0.85
CA ALA A 92 -24.23 -19.60 -0.60
C ALA A 92 -24.98 -18.45 -1.31
N ASN A 93 -26.28 -18.31 -1.06
CA ASN A 93 -27.09 -17.22 -1.62
C ASN A 93 -26.54 -15.83 -1.24
N LYS A 94 -26.03 -15.67 -0.01
CA LYS A 94 -25.39 -14.43 0.43
C LYS A 94 -24.14 -14.11 -0.40
N TRP A 95 -23.25 -15.08 -0.59
CA TRP A 95 -22.03 -14.89 -1.37
C TRP A 95 -22.30 -14.58 -2.84
N GLU A 96 -23.33 -15.19 -3.43
CA GLU A 96 -23.78 -14.87 -4.80
C GLU A 96 -24.29 -13.43 -4.90
N ALA A 97 -25.13 -12.99 -3.95
CA ALA A 97 -25.63 -11.61 -3.91
C ALA A 97 -24.51 -10.58 -3.70
N ASP A 98 -23.54 -10.88 -2.85
CA ASP A 98 -22.37 -10.02 -2.61
C ASP A 98 -21.48 -9.92 -3.86
N GLY A 99 -21.40 -10.98 -4.68
CA GLY A 99 -20.72 -10.96 -5.98
C GLY A 99 -21.31 -9.91 -6.93
N VAL A 100 -22.64 -9.92 -7.07
CA VAL A 100 -23.39 -9.00 -7.96
C VAL A 100 -23.29 -7.54 -7.52
N ARG A 101 -23.33 -7.28 -6.20
CA ARG A 101 -23.23 -5.91 -5.66
C ARG A 101 -21.86 -5.27 -5.92
N ARG A 102 -20.78 -6.06 -5.88
CA ARG A 102 -19.41 -5.54 -6.12
C ARG A 102 -19.17 -5.14 -7.58
N GLU A 103 -19.83 -5.79 -8.54
CA GLU A 103 -19.72 -5.43 -9.96
C GLU A 103 -20.42 -4.12 -10.29
N SER A 104 -21.47 -3.77 -9.54
CA SER A 104 -22.29 -2.56 -9.75
C SER A 104 -21.77 -1.29 -9.06
N GLN A 105 -20.85 -1.40 -8.10
CA GLN A 105 -20.38 -0.28 -7.25
C GLN A 105 -18.99 0.27 -7.60
N THR A 106 -18.28 -0.30 -8.57
CA THR A 106 -16.96 0.18 -9.05
C THR A 106 -17.00 1.48 -9.87
N GLY A 107 -17.96 2.37 -9.61
CA GLY A 107 -18.09 3.67 -10.26
C GLY A 107 -17.15 4.73 -9.67
N ASP A 108 -15.94 4.84 -10.25
CA ASP A 108 -15.05 6.01 -10.44
C ASP A 108 -14.69 6.98 -9.28
N ASN A 109 -15.45 7.08 -8.19
CA ASN A 109 -15.32 8.16 -7.21
C ASN A 109 -14.30 7.87 -6.08
N ASP A 110 -14.16 6.62 -5.64
CA ASP A 110 -13.24 6.28 -4.54
C ASP A 110 -11.76 6.26 -4.97
N PHE A 111 -11.49 6.01 -6.25
CA PHE A 111 -10.13 5.88 -6.76
C PHE A 111 -9.39 7.22 -6.80
N ARG A 112 -10.06 8.33 -7.12
CA ARG A 112 -9.45 9.67 -7.19
C ARG A 112 -9.01 10.19 -5.82
N SER A 113 -9.82 10.00 -4.78
CA SER A 113 -9.52 10.51 -3.44
C SER A 113 -8.32 9.78 -2.81
N VAL A 114 -8.29 8.45 -2.97
CA VAL A 114 -7.23 7.58 -2.45
C VAL A 114 -5.90 7.78 -3.18
N SER A 115 -5.93 8.04 -4.50
CA SER A 115 -4.72 8.31 -5.29
C SER A 115 -4.04 9.61 -4.87
N ASN A 116 -4.81 10.65 -4.56
CA ASN A 116 -4.29 11.95 -4.13
C ASN A 116 -3.59 11.88 -2.76
N ALA A 117 -4.13 11.12 -1.80
CA ALA A 117 -3.53 10.92 -0.48
C ALA A 117 -2.20 10.15 -0.56
N PHE A 118 -2.17 9.08 -1.36
CA PHE A 118 -0.97 8.24 -1.51
C PHE A 118 0.20 9.01 -2.15
N LEU A 119 -0.06 9.86 -3.13
CA LEU A 119 0.98 10.68 -3.76
C LEU A 119 1.54 11.74 -2.80
N GLN A 120 0.71 12.34 -1.93
CA GLN A 120 1.16 13.35 -0.95
C GLN A 120 2.14 12.78 0.09
N ASP A 121 1.92 11.57 0.59
CA ASP A 121 2.83 10.95 1.57
C ASP A 121 4.21 10.62 0.98
N THR A 122 4.29 10.33 -0.32
CA THR A 122 5.58 10.07 -0.98
C THR A 122 6.41 11.33 -1.21
N ASN A 123 5.77 12.51 -1.31
CA ASN A 123 6.42 13.78 -1.58
C ASN A 123 6.91 14.51 -0.31
N LYS A 124 6.35 14.17 0.86
CA LYS A 124 6.70 14.81 2.15
C LYS A 124 8.07 14.45 2.72
N LYS A 125 8.83 13.53 2.09
CA LYS A 125 10.15 13.07 2.56
C LYS A 125 11.35 13.69 1.80
N SER A 126 11.12 14.64 0.89
CA SER A 126 12.19 15.31 0.13
C SER A 126 12.49 16.75 0.56
N GLU A 127 11.64 17.42 1.35
CA GLU A 127 11.84 18.81 1.79
C GLU A 127 12.07 18.92 3.31
N ASN A 128 13.11 18.28 3.85
CA ASN A 128 13.62 18.71 5.16
C ASN A 128 15.11 18.40 5.39
N ARG A 129 15.95 18.87 4.47
CA ARG A 129 17.37 19.12 4.72
C ARG A 129 17.72 20.42 4.03
N ASN A 130 17.56 21.53 4.73
CA ASN A 130 18.33 22.78 4.60
C ASN A 130 17.65 23.88 5.41
N ALA A 131 17.93 23.90 6.72
CA ALA A 131 17.68 25.06 7.55
C ALA A 131 18.78 25.13 8.61
N GLU A 132 19.92 25.70 8.25
CA GLU A 132 20.88 26.25 9.20
C GLU A 132 21.81 27.24 8.47
N THR A 133 21.56 28.54 8.67
CA THR A 133 22.56 29.58 9.01
C THR A 133 21.84 30.93 9.19
N PRO A 134 21.99 31.63 10.32
CA PRO A 134 21.50 33.00 10.48
C PRO A 134 22.62 33.96 10.07
N ASP A 135 22.43 34.72 9.00
CA ASP A 135 23.26 35.91 8.73
C ASP A 135 22.41 37.17 8.83
N SER A 136 22.78 38.02 9.78
CA SER A 136 22.08 39.26 10.12
C SER A 136 23.05 40.41 9.89
N ALA A 137 22.91 41.13 8.78
CA ALA A 137 23.51 42.45 8.62
C ALA A 137 22.64 43.32 7.71
N ARG A 138 21.87 44.18 8.38
CA ARG A 138 20.98 45.21 7.83
C ARG A 138 21.84 46.42 7.41
N MET A 139 21.83 46.77 6.13
CA MET A 139 22.45 47.99 5.58
C MET A 139 21.74 49.24 6.11
N GLY A 140 22.51 50.20 6.64
CA GLY A 140 22.08 51.54 7.01
C GLY A 140 23.25 52.53 6.93
N THR A 141 23.03 53.63 6.23
CA THR A 141 24.03 54.59 5.72
C THR A 141 24.20 55.81 6.65
N ILE A 142 25.44 56.07 7.14
CA ILE A 142 26.18 57.38 7.38
C ILE A 142 25.57 58.44 8.35
N PRO A 143 26.31 59.29 9.14
CA PRO A 143 27.69 59.81 8.94
C PRO A 143 28.70 59.86 10.11
N SER A 144 29.95 60.11 9.70
CA SER A 144 31.18 60.45 10.44
C SER A 144 31.08 61.66 11.37
N ILE A 145 31.53 61.53 12.63
CA ILE A 145 32.03 62.64 13.47
C ILE A 145 33.08 62.12 14.49
N ILE A 146 34.31 62.63 14.35
CA ILE A 146 35.36 62.94 15.36
C ILE A 146 36.04 61.80 16.15
N SER A 147 37.34 61.62 15.88
CA SER A 147 38.34 61.02 16.79
C SER A 147 38.78 62.02 17.85
N PRO A 148 39.14 61.56 19.06
CA PRO A 148 40.17 62.22 19.84
C PRO A 148 41.28 61.24 20.23
N THR A 149 42.50 61.53 19.77
CA THR A 149 43.75 61.14 20.42
C THR A 149 44.16 62.27 21.35
N GLY A 150 44.45 61.94 22.61
CA GLY A 150 44.95 62.88 23.61
C GLY A 150 45.29 62.13 24.89
N ASP A 151 46.58 62.11 25.19
CA ASP A 151 47.25 61.46 26.31
C ASP A 151 46.78 61.94 27.70
N THR A 152 47.27 61.20 28.70
CA THR A 152 47.79 61.71 29.99
C THR A 152 47.01 61.30 31.24
N GLU A 153 47.69 60.41 31.97
CA GLU A 153 47.86 60.37 33.43
C GLU A 153 46.75 59.89 34.38
N GLU A 154 47.24 58.96 35.20
CA GLU A 154 47.15 58.93 36.66
C GLU A 154 45.85 58.52 37.36
N LYS A 155 46.08 57.42 38.10
CA LYS A 155 45.84 57.26 39.54
C LYS A 155 44.46 56.80 40.00
N LYS A 156 44.58 55.69 40.74
CA LYS A 156 44.01 55.39 42.06
C LYS A 156 42.53 54.99 42.06
N VAL A 157 42.16 53.76 42.40
CA VAL A 157 42.27 52.99 43.67
C VAL A 157 40.82 52.71 44.13
N ASN A 158 40.65 51.55 44.78
CA ASN A 158 39.47 51.02 45.50
C ASN A 158 38.37 50.40 44.63
N ILE A 159 38.15 49.09 44.63
CA ILE A 159 37.81 48.16 45.75
C ILE A 159 36.60 48.64 46.56
N HIS A 160 35.47 47.97 46.39
CA HIS A 160 34.78 47.34 47.53
C HIS A 160 33.91 46.16 47.08
N TYR A 161 33.84 45.21 48.01
CA TYR A 161 33.27 43.86 47.97
C TYR A 161 31.81 43.78 47.52
#